data_AF-A4A544-F1
#
_entry.id   AF-A4A544-F1
#
_cell.length_a   1.000
_cell.length_b   1.000
_cell.length_c   1.000
_cell.angle_alpha   90.00
_cell.angle_beta   90.00
_cell.angle_gamma   90.00
#
_symmetry.space_group_name_H-M   'P 1'
#
loop_
_entity.id
_entity.type
_entity.pdbx_description
1 polymer ?
#
loop_
_entity_poly.entity_id
_entity_poly.type
_entity_poly.pdbx_seq_one_letter_code
_entity_poly.pdbx_strand_id
1 'polypeptide(L)'
;MSNVTRRRAITLITGTVTLGLAGCGGSSSSSEAGVATASALPGAQIPPEELGSEGDAIFGSSYLGVTRVRNMNFGGEYMRAAFGHGAFAVRDNYLWLAGHEYGNGVGKFGPLAFEDTELQDAPLADNVMPYVQIEPRGNSVSWPIMGLYDDGGRVFVLTQEYYDADANNTKDLAILHYDGSVDKFYSTKGHARSAGWMQEIPFVWQQSLGGTHLLGSSKNTPINHRHSIGPSLYAMDGSPTGAATAKPLMLFSLENPMGSYDRQEVGDPVFNELSRVWTGFIWGDDYICIGRTGGLKSGIAYKVRGSGFDALEADDYYNYYWRFRLQDILDAPNIFDPRPYEYGELELGFGVRGAYFDDREGILYLCSYMDTSQGGPEKSPAIFAYRFPKA
;
A
#
# COMPACT_ATOMS: atom_id res chain seq x y z
N MET A 1 -23.33 15.93 50.62
CA MET A 1 -22.26 15.19 49.92
C MET A 1 -21.99 15.90 48.61
N SER A 2 -20.94 16.70 48.59
CA SER A 2 -20.57 17.65 47.52
C SER A 2 -19.69 16.96 46.49
N ASN A 3 -20.09 16.95 45.22
CA ASN A 3 -19.23 16.53 44.11
C ASN A 3 -18.44 17.73 43.59
N VAL A 4 -17.12 17.58 43.64
CA VAL A 4 -16.12 18.57 43.23
C VAL A 4 -15.83 18.39 41.74
N THR A 5 -16.21 19.38 40.94
CA THR A 5 -15.83 19.52 39.53
C THR A 5 -14.46 20.18 39.44
N ARG A 6 -13.41 19.46 39.02
CA ARG A 6 -12.10 20.06 38.71
C ARG A 6 -12.06 20.51 37.24
N ARG A 7 -12.24 21.81 37.00
CA ARG A 7 -11.83 22.48 35.75
C ARG A 7 -10.36 22.88 35.89
N ARG A 8 -9.50 22.46 34.96
CA ARG A 8 -8.15 23.04 34.82
C ARG A 8 -8.23 24.23 33.88
N ALA A 9 -7.79 25.38 34.37
CA ALA A 9 -7.60 26.60 33.60
C ALA A 9 -6.36 26.45 32.71
N ILE A 10 -6.49 26.80 31.43
CA ILE A 10 -5.36 26.97 30.50
C ILE A 10 -5.05 28.46 30.47
N THR A 11 -3.84 28.81 30.88
CA THR A 11 -3.29 30.16 30.84
C THR A 11 -2.91 30.51 29.39
N LEU A 12 -3.57 31.53 28.83
CA LEU A 12 -3.21 32.12 27.54
C LEU A 12 -1.93 32.95 27.73
N ILE A 13 -0.84 32.60 27.03
CA ILE A 13 0.33 33.46 26.89
C ILE A 13 0.24 34.10 25.51
N THR A 14 -0.12 35.38 25.47
CA THR A 14 -0.11 36.21 24.26
C THR A 14 1.31 36.70 23.99
N GLY A 15 1.98 36.09 23.02
CA GLY A 15 3.25 36.57 22.47
C GLY A 15 3.03 37.27 21.12
N THR A 16 3.14 38.59 21.11
CA THR A 16 3.10 39.42 19.89
C THR A 16 4.40 39.25 19.12
N VAL A 17 4.35 38.72 17.90
CA VAL A 17 5.51 38.70 16.99
C VAL A 17 5.32 39.77 15.92
N THR A 18 6.20 40.76 15.95
CA THR A 18 6.33 41.82 14.96
C THR A 18 7.07 41.26 13.73
N LEU A 19 6.39 41.14 12.59
CA LEU A 19 7.03 40.82 11.31
C LEU A 19 7.42 42.11 10.59
N GLY A 20 8.73 42.32 10.43
CA GLY A 20 9.30 43.40 9.65
C GLY A 20 9.11 43.17 8.14
N LEU A 21 8.59 44.20 7.47
CA LEU A 21 8.51 44.30 6.02
C LEU A 21 9.88 44.68 5.43
N ALA A 22 10.41 43.83 4.56
CA ALA A 22 11.34 44.18 3.49
C ALA A 22 11.00 43.20 2.35
N GLY A 23 10.81 43.57 1.09
CA GLY A 23 11.19 44.73 0.30
C GLY A 23 11.32 44.19 -1.13
N CYS A 24 10.53 44.69 -2.07
CA CYS A 24 10.48 44.22 -3.45
C CYS A 24 11.83 44.35 -4.17
N GLY A 25 12.18 43.34 -4.98
CA GLY A 25 13.24 43.40 -5.99
C GLY A 25 13.03 42.29 -7.03
N GLY A 26 12.85 42.68 -8.30
CA GLY A 26 12.41 41.79 -9.38
C GLY A 26 13.51 41.14 -10.22
N SER A 27 13.01 40.31 -11.16
CA SER A 27 13.61 39.79 -12.40
C SER A 27 14.83 38.88 -12.31
N SER A 28 14.72 37.63 -12.77
CA SER A 28 14.90 37.26 -14.19
C SER A 28 14.82 35.75 -14.38
N SER A 29 14.28 35.37 -15.52
CA SER A 29 14.05 34.01 -16.01
C SER A 29 15.33 33.28 -16.41
N SER A 30 15.50 32.05 -15.97
CA SER A 30 16.10 30.98 -16.77
C SER A 30 15.56 29.63 -16.32
N SER A 31 15.02 28.89 -17.28
CA SER A 31 14.38 27.59 -17.14
C SER A 31 15.44 26.49 -17.21
N GLU A 32 15.74 25.88 -16.08
CA GLU A 32 16.30 24.53 -16.04
C GLU A 32 15.26 23.61 -15.40
N ALA A 33 14.77 22.66 -16.18
CA ALA A 33 13.86 21.62 -15.74
C ALA A 33 14.61 20.67 -14.80
N GLY A 34 14.68 21.04 -13.52
CA GLY A 34 15.08 20.16 -12.44
C GLY A 34 14.00 19.10 -12.23
N VAL A 35 14.29 17.87 -12.65
CA VAL A 35 13.48 16.69 -12.37
C VAL A 35 13.37 16.55 -10.85
N ALA A 36 12.15 16.70 -10.33
CA ALA A 36 11.88 16.62 -8.91
C ALA A 36 12.16 15.20 -8.41
N THR A 37 13.17 15.05 -7.57
CA THR A 37 13.43 13.84 -6.81
C THR A 37 12.24 13.57 -5.89
N ALA A 38 11.70 12.35 -5.95
CA ALA A 38 10.76 11.88 -4.95
C ALA A 38 11.52 11.78 -3.62
N SER A 39 11.40 12.82 -2.79
CA SER A 39 11.90 12.80 -1.41
C SER A 39 11.27 11.63 -0.69
N ALA A 40 12.08 10.64 -0.31
CA ALA A 40 11.69 9.60 0.61
C ALA A 40 11.22 10.29 1.90
N LEU A 41 9.92 10.26 2.15
CA LEU A 41 9.39 10.75 3.40
C LEU A 41 10.05 9.93 4.53
N PRO A 42 10.64 10.59 5.55
CA PRO A 42 11.21 9.89 6.68
C PRO A 42 10.07 9.13 7.36
N GLY A 43 10.04 7.81 7.21
CA GLY A 43 9.26 6.98 8.12
C GLY A 43 9.84 7.15 9.51
N ALA A 44 8.97 7.22 10.52
CA ALA A 44 9.37 7.16 11.92
C ALA A 44 10.46 6.09 12.09
N GLN A 45 11.65 6.53 12.52
CA GLN A 45 12.75 5.64 12.86
C GLN A 45 12.41 5.02 14.21
N ILE A 46 11.77 3.85 14.20
CA ILE A 46 11.85 2.95 15.35
C ILE A 46 13.28 2.40 15.35
N PRO A 47 14.08 2.60 16.41
CA PRO A 47 15.42 2.04 16.50
C PRO A 47 15.37 0.52 16.31
N PRO A 48 16.31 -0.09 15.56
CA PRO A 48 16.30 -1.54 15.31
C PRO A 48 16.55 -2.40 16.56
N GLU A 49 16.93 -1.81 17.70
CA GLU A 49 17.51 -2.53 18.84
C GLU A 49 16.47 -3.05 19.85
N GLU A 50 15.18 -2.79 19.65
CA GLU A 50 14.10 -3.40 20.45
C GLU A 50 12.96 -3.88 19.55
N LEU A 51 13.25 -4.79 18.60
CA LEU A 51 12.23 -5.74 18.18
C LEU A 51 12.06 -6.74 19.33
N GLY A 52 11.33 -6.33 20.35
CA GLY A 52 10.79 -7.26 21.34
C GLY A 52 10.03 -8.38 20.62
N SER A 53 9.97 -9.54 21.23
CA SER A 53 9.33 -10.77 20.75
C SER A 53 7.79 -10.67 20.58
N GLU A 54 7.26 -9.58 20.04
CA GLU A 54 5.84 -9.25 20.05
C GLU A 54 5.27 -9.34 18.63
N GLY A 55 5.01 -10.58 18.22
CA GLY A 55 4.01 -10.88 17.21
C GLY A 55 2.63 -10.60 17.77
N ASP A 56 2.23 -9.32 17.82
CA ASP A 56 0.87 -8.97 18.21
C ASP A 56 -0.13 -9.62 17.25
N ALA A 57 -1.13 -10.28 17.83
CA ALA A 57 -2.14 -11.00 17.08
C ALA A 57 -2.99 -10.01 16.25
N ILE A 58 -2.84 -10.04 14.93
CA ILE A 58 -3.70 -9.28 14.02
C ILE A 58 -5.03 -10.04 13.91
N PHE A 59 -6.11 -9.51 14.46
CA PHE A 59 -7.45 -10.14 14.42
C PHE A 59 -7.50 -11.58 14.97
N GLY A 60 -6.73 -11.86 16.02
CA GLY A 60 -6.64 -13.21 16.60
C GLY A 60 -5.81 -14.19 15.78
N SER A 61 -5.03 -13.70 14.81
CA SER A 61 -4.02 -14.50 14.10
C SER A 61 -2.88 -14.95 15.01
N SER A 62 -2.19 -16.00 14.59
CA SER A 62 -0.93 -16.45 15.20
C SER A 62 0.25 -15.97 14.36
N TYR A 63 1.19 -15.27 14.99
CA TYR A 63 2.44 -14.91 14.34
C TYR A 63 3.26 -16.17 14.03
N LEU A 64 3.73 -16.30 12.79
CA LEU A 64 4.52 -17.44 12.31
C LEU A 64 6.02 -17.15 12.30
N GLY A 65 6.41 -15.87 12.44
CA GLY A 65 7.79 -15.45 12.32
C GLY A 65 8.03 -14.49 11.15
N VAL A 66 9.32 -14.23 10.93
CA VAL A 66 9.83 -13.32 9.91
C VAL A 66 10.81 -14.08 8.99
N THR A 67 10.85 -13.65 7.74
CA THR A 67 11.87 -14.03 6.76
C THR A 67 12.44 -12.80 6.10
N ARG A 68 13.71 -12.85 5.75
CA ARG A 68 14.43 -11.78 5.07
C ARG A 68 14.50 -12.08 3.59
N VAL A 69 14.57 -11.05 2.77
CA VAL A 69 14.75 -11.21 1.32
C VAL A 69 16.13 -10.71 0.94
N ARG A 70 16.90 -11.53 0.20
CA ARG A 70 18.24 -11.12 -0.24
C ARG A 70 18.17 -9.89 -1.15
N ASN A 71 18.89 -8.85 -0.77
CA ASN A 71 18.97 -7.59 -1.49
C ASN A 71 20.32 -7.46 -2.21
N MET A 72 20.35 -7.93 -3.46
CA MET A 72 21.44 -7.69 -4.40
C MET A 72 20.86 -7.23 -5.73
N ASN A 73 21.71 -6.76 -6.64
CA ASN A 73 21.31 -6.46 -8.01
C ASN A 73 21.17 -7.78 -8.79
N PHE A 74 19.95 -8.09 -9.23
CA PHE A 74 19.63 -9.28 -10.02
C PHE A 74 18.98 -8.87 -11.35
N GLY A 75 19.78 -8.31 -12.28
CA GLY A 75 19.30 -7.96 -13.62
C GLY A 75 19.65 -6.55 -14.11
N GLY A 76 20.42 -5.77 -13.34
CA GLY A 76 20.85 -4.42 -13.72
C GLY A 76 20.95 -3.47 -12.53
N GLU A 77 21.31 -2.23 -12.82
CA GLU A 77 21.23 -1.13 -11.86
C GLU A 77 19.74 -0.92 -11.50
N TYR A 78 19.41 -0.90 -10.21
CA TYR A 78 18.04 -0.84 -9.67
C TYR A 78 17.17 -2.11 -9.82
N MET A 79 17.68 -3.21 -10.36
CA MET A 79 16.96 -4.51 -10.37
C MET A 79 17.17 -5.24 -9.04
N ARG A 80 16.62 -4.71 -7.95
CA ARG A 80 16.82 -5.20 -6.58
C ARG A 80 15.57 -5.11 -5.71
N ALA A 81 15.57 -5.89 -4.63
CA ALA A 81 14.53 -5.92 -3.62
C ALA A 81 14.64 -4.71 -2.68
N ALA A 82 14.29 -3.51 -3.15
CA ALA A 82 14.30 -2.29 -2.36
C ALA A 82 13.45 -1.21 -3.03
N PHE A 83 12.95 -0.23 -2.25
CA PHE A 83 12.27 0.97 -2.75
C PHE A 83 11.13 0.73 -3.76
N GLY A 84 10.45 -0.41 -3.64
CA GLY A 84 9.23 -0.70 -4.41
C GLY A 84 7.99 -0.19 -3.71
N HIS A 85 6.88 -0.07 -4.44
CA HIS A 85 5.56 0.33 -3.92
C HIS A 85 4.89 -0.72 -3.02
N GLY A 86 5.63 -1.75 -2.59
CA GLY A 86 5.14 -2.78 -1.67
C GLY A 86 4.37 -3.92 -2.33
N ALA A 87 4.36 -3.97 -3.67
CA ALA A 87 3.67 -5.00 -4.41
C ALA A 87 4.44 -6.33 -4.34
N PHE A 88 3.78 -7.35 -3.81
CA PHE A 88 4.28 -8.72 -3.79
C PHE A 88 3.14 -9.72 -3.78
N ALA A 89 3.45 -10.96 -4.18
CA ALA A 89 2.54 -12.09 -4.10
C ALA A 89 3.29 -13.30 -3.53
N VAL A 90 2.58 -14.17 -2.82
CA VAL A 90 3.14 -15.41 -2.28
C VAL A 90 2.37 -16.60 -2.81
N ARG A 91 3.10 -17.60 -3.29
CA ARG A 91 2.54 -18.87 -3.75
C ARG A 91 3.51 -20.01 -3.56
N ASP A 92 3.04 -21.11 -2.96
CA ASP A 92 3.80 -22.33 -2.74
C ASP A 92 5.15 -22.07 -2.03
N ASN A 93 5.14 -21.18 -1.04
CA ASN A 93 6.31 -20.66 -0.33
C ASN A 93 7.32 -19.90 -1.21
N TYR A 94 6.93 -19.38 -2.37
CA TYR A 94 7.75 -18.46 -3.15
C TYR A 94 7.15 -17.06 -3.15
N LEU A 95 8.02 -16.07 -3.05
CA LEU A 95 7.69 -14.66 -3.10
C LEU A 95 7.96 -14.13 -4.51
N TRP A 96 6.94 -13.56 -5.14
CA TRP A 96 7.12 -12.63 -6.24
C TRP A 96 7.16 -11.23 -5.68
N LEU A 97 8.20 -10.46 -6.00
CA LEU A 97 8.43 -9.14 -5.42
C LEU A 97 8.66 -8.13 -6.53
N ALA A 98 7.93 -7.01 -6.48
CA ALA A 98 8.25 -5.84 -7.27
C ALA A 98 9.52 -5.18 -6.72
N GLY A 99 10.45 -4.87 -7.62
CA GLY A 99 11.74 -4.28 -7.28
C GLY A 99 11.67 -2.77 -7.15
N HIS A 100 12.84 -2.14 -7.23
CA HIS A 100 12.97 -0.69 -7.18
C HIS A 100 12.20 0.01 -8.31
N GLU A 101 11.61 1.18 -8.01
CA GLU A 101 10.81 1.98 -8.95
C GLU A 101 11.53 2.36 -10.28
N TYR A 102 12.86 2.49 -10.27
CA TYR A 102 13.65 2.78 -11.47
C TYR A 102 13.93 1.53 -12.31
N GLY A 103 13.99 0.36 -11.69
CA GLY A 103 14.12 -0.91 -12.41
C GLY A 103 12.78 -1.39 -12.96
N ASN A 104 11.68 -1.12 -12.24
CA ASN A 104 10.32 -1.55 -12.55
C ASN A 104 10.23 -3.03 -12.96
N GLY A 105 10.94 -3.89 -12.22
CA GLY A 105 10.99 -5.31 -12.49
C GLY A 105 10.24 -6.13 -11.43
N VAL A 106 9.97 -7.38 -11.76
CA VAL A 106 9.47 -8.40 -10.82
C VAL A 106 10.46 -9.55 -10.73
N GLY A 107 10.88 -9.91 -9.53
CA GLY A 107 11.78 -11.03 -9.26
C GLY A 107 11.10 -12.10 -8.40
N LYS A 108 11.67 -13.31 -8.37
CA LYS A 108 11.17 -14.42 -7.54
C LYS A 108 12.20 -14.81 -6.49
N PHE A 109 11.74 -15.03 -5.26
CA PHE A 109 12.56 -15.40 -4.11
C PHE A 109 11.96 -16.61 -3.39
N GLY A 110 12.82 -17.41 -2.77
CA GLY A 110 12.39 -18.50 -1.91
C GLY A 110 13.28 -19.74 -1.98
N PRO A 111 12.81 -20.86 -1.39
CA PRO A 111 11.58 -20.96 -0.62
C PRO A 111 11.61 -20.08 0.64
N LEU A 112 10.45 -19.54 1.03
CA LEU A 112 10.27 -18.78 2.26
C LEU A 112 10.26 -19.74 3.45
N ALA A 113 10.95 -19.34 4.51
CA ALA A 113 10.93 -20.01 5.81
C ALA A 113 10.77 -18.93 6.88
N PHE A 114 9.85 -19.14 7.83
CA PHE A 114 9.53 -18.18 8.87
C PHE A 114 9.94 -18.73 10.22
N GLU A 115 10.65 -17.90 10.98
CA GLU A 115 11.05 -18.22 12.34
C GLU A 115 10.73 -17.03 13.24
N ASP A 116 10.25 -17.32 14.45
CA ASP A 116 10.07 -16.34 15.50
C ASP A 116 11.43 -16.06 16.16
N THR A 117 12.16 -15.14 15.55
CA THR A 117 13.52 -14.77 15.92
C THR A 117 13.77 -13.29 15.64
N GLU A 118 14.88 -12.76 16.14
CA GLU A 118 15.33 -11.42 15.82
C GLU A 118 15.62 -11.28 14.32
N LEU A 119 15.38 -10.08 13.77
CA LEU A 119 15.42 -9.85 12.33
C LEU A 119 16.75 -10.25 11.69
N GLN A 120 17.89 -10.04 12.35
CA GLN A 120 19.20 -10.39 11.81
C GLN A 120 19.43 -11.90 11.68
N ASP A 121 18.77 -12.70 12.52
CA ASP A 121 18.93 -14.15 12.59
C ASP A 121 17.85 -14.89 11.78
N ALA A 122 16.84 -14.17 11.31
CA ALA A 122 15.76 -14.72 10.51
C ALA A 122 16.24 -15.36 9.19
N PRO A 123 15.58 -16.42 8.72
CA PRO A 123 15.93 -17.08 7.45
C PRO A 123 15.99 -16.11 6.28
N LEU A 124 16.97 -16.28 5.39
CA LEU A 124 17.18 -15.44 4.23
C LEU A 124 16.72 -16.15 2.94
N ALA A 125 15.69 -15.62 2.29
CA ALA A 125 15.21 -16.09 1.00
C ALA A 125 16.11 -15.58 -0.14
N ASP A 126 16.64 -16.51 -0.93
CA ASP A 126 17.49 -16.23 -2.08
C ASP A 126 16.67 -15.93 -3.34
N ASN A 127 17.28 -15.20 -4.28
CA ASN A 127 16.70 -14.99 -5.61
C ASN A 127 16.76 -16.29 -6.41
N VAL A 128 15.61 -16.77 -6.88
CA VAL A 128 15.49 -17.97 -7.72
C VAL A 128 15.13 -17.62 -9.17
N MET A 129 14.68 -16.39 -9.41
CA MET A 129 14.49 -15.81 -10.73
C MET A 129 14.89 -14.35 -10.69
N PRO A 130 15.88 -13.92 -11.51
CA PRO A 130 16.26 -12.52 -11.61
C PRO A 130 15.06 -11.62 -11.95
N TYR A 131 15.19 -10.33 -11.69
CA TYR A 131 14.15 -9.38 -12.03
C TYR A 131 13.92 -9.35 -13.54
N VAL A 132 12.67 -9.53 -13.93
CA VAL A 132 12.19 -9.31 -15.29
C VAL A 132 11.56 -7.94 -15.34
N GLN A 133 12.04 -7.13 -16.27
CA GLN A 133 11.57 -5.77 -16.44
C GLN A 133 10.13 -5.72 -16.97
N ILE A 134 9.30 -4.85 -16.38
CA ILE A 134 7.91 -4.63 -16.78
C ILE A 134 7.80 -3.24 -17.42
N GLU A 135 7.82 -3.18 -18.76
CA GLU A 135 7.78 -1.92 -19.51
C GLU A 135 6.53 -1.77 -20.39
N PRO A 136 5.50 -1.00 -19.96
CA PRO A 136 4.27 -0.79 -20.75
C PRO A 136 4.45 0.02 -22.03
N ARG A 137 5.51 0.83 -22.14
CA ARG A 137 5.67 1.80 -23.23
C ARG A 137 7.07 1.96 -23.82
N GLY A 138 8.08 1.20 -23.38
CA GLY A 138 9.45 1.31 -23.91
C GLY A 138 10.06 2.73 -23.84
N ASN A 139 9.55 3.57 -22.93
CA ASN A 139 9.95 4.96 -22.75
C ASN A 139 10.13 5.32 -21.26
N SER A 140 10.77 6.46 -21.00
CA SER A 140 11.37 6.89 -19.73
C SER A 140 10.40 7.28 -18.59
N VAL A 141 9.12 6.93 -18.66
CA VAL A 141 8.16 7.22 -17.59
C VAL A 141 7.86 5.92 -16.85
N SER A 142 8.35 5.80 -15.61
CA SER A 142 8.12 4.62 -14.77
C SER A 142 6.62 4.48 -14.48
N TRP A 143 6.08 3.29 -14.75
CA TRP A 143 4.72 2.90 -14.37
C TRP A 143 4.85 1.97 -13.17
N PRO A 144 4.78 2.49 -11.93
CA PRO A 144 5.02 1.67 -10.76
C PRO A 144 4.14 0.43 -10.76
N ILE A 145 4.76 -0.69 -10.39
CA ILE A 145 4.05 -1.93 -10.08
C ILE A 145 3.36 -1.73 -8.73
N MET A 146 2.03 -1.75 -8.77
CA MET A 146 1.17 -1.44 -7.64
C MET A 146 0.66 -2.70 -6.94
N GLY A 147 0.52 -3.81 -7.67
CA GLY A 147 0.06 -5.08 -7.14
C GLY A 147 0.56 -6.27 -7.95
N LEU A 148 0.66 -7.42 -7.29
CA LEU A 148 1.02 -8.71 -7.90
C LEU A 148 0.01 -9.77 -7.47
N TYR A 149 -0.31 -10.70 -8.36
CA TYR A 149 -1.14 -11.88 -8.06
C TYR A 149 -0.65 -13.08 -8.88
N ASP A 150 -0.47 -14.23 -8.24
CA ASP A 150 0.05 -15.46 -8.87
C ASP A 150 -1.03 -16.56 -8.94
N ASP A 151 -1.45 -16.88 -10.17
CA ASP A 151 -2.52 -17.88 -10.43
C ASP A 151 -2.01 -19.34 -10.48
N GLY A 152 -0.71 -19.57 -10.31
CA GLY A 152 -0.11 -20.91 -10.39
C GLY A 152 0.39 -21.31 -11.77
N GLY A 153 0.44 -20.37 -12.71
CA GLY A 153 1.19 -20.52 -13.95
C GLY A 153 1.79 -19.20 -14.48
N ARG A 154 1.26 -18.06 -14.01
CA ARG A 154 1.68 -16.72 -14.40
C ARG A 154 1.41 -15.73 -13.28
N VAL A 155 2.10 -14.61 -13.34
CA VAL A 155 1.92 -13.48 -12.42
C VAL A 155 1.22 -12.36 -13.16
N PHE A 156 0.07 -11.94 -12.63
CA PHE A 156 -0.60 -10.72 -13.02
C PHE A 156 0.09 -9.54 -12.35
N VAL A 157 0.55 -8.60 -13.16
CA VAL A 157 1.30 -7.43 -12.71
C VAL A 157 0.45 -6.19 -12.93
N LEU A 158 -0.10 -5.66 -11.84
CA LEU A 158 -0.89 -4.44 -11.86
C LEU A 158 0.05 -3.24 -11.86
N THR A 159 -0.11 -2.37 -12.84
CA THR A 159 0.73 -1.18 -13.03
C THR A 159 -0.13 0.06 -13.05
N GLN A 160 0.48 1.18 -12.70
CA GLN A 160 -0.19 2.46 -12.79
C GLN A 160 0.66 3.49 -13.51
N GLU A 161 0.02 4.25 -14.39
CA GLU A 161 0.63 5.40 -15.02
C GLU A 161 0.93 6.51 -13.99
N TYR A 162 2.22 6.89 -13.86
CA TYR A 162 2.71 7.90 -12.92
C TYR A 162 2.47 9.34 -13.41
N TYR A 163 2.94 10.34 -12.64
CA TYR A 163 2.71 11.79 -12.83
C TYR A 163 2.89 12.29 -14.30
N ASP A 164 2.13 13.33 -14.70
CA ASP A 164 2.14 14.02 -16.02
C ASP A 164 1.71 13.26 -17.29
N ALA A 165 1.22 12.03 -17.17
CA ALA A 165 0.61 11.37 -18.30
C ALA A 165 -0.89 11.67 -18.43
N ASP A 166 -1.50 11.39 -19.59
CA ASP A 166 -2.83 11.83 -20.07
C ASP A 166 -4.06 11.37 -19.23
N ALA A 167 -3.87 10.93 -17.99
CA ALA A 167 -4.88 10.39 -17.08
C ALA A 167 -5.66 9.20 -17.69
N ASN A 168 -5.07 8.51 -18.67
CA ASN A 168 -5.69 7.48 -19.48
C ASN A 168 -4.96 6.15 -19.30
N ASN A 169 -4.94 5.64 -18.06
CA ASN A 169 -4.28 4.37 -17.74
C ASN A 169 -4.95 3.20 -18.48
N THR A 170 -4.46 2.91 -19.68
CA THR A 170 -5.04 1.97 -20.65
C THR A 170 -4.20 0.69 -20.79
N LYS A 171 -3.15 0.55 -19.97
CA LYS A 171 -2.18 -0.54 -19.98
C LYS A 171 -1.78 -0.93 -18.54
N ASP A 172 -2.76 -1.01 -17.65
CA ASP A 172 -2.60 -1.17 -16.20
C ASP A 172 -2.41 -2.63 -15.75
N LEU A 173 -2.34 -3.58 -16.69
CA LEU A 173 -2.10 -4.98 -16.40
C LEU A 173 -1.10 -5.61 -17.39
N ALA A 174 -0.08 -6.26 -16.88
CA ALA A 174 0.80 -7.16 -17.63
C ALA A 174 0.70 -8.59 -17.11
N ILE A 175 1.14 -9.55 -17.94
CA ILE A 175 1.28 -10.95 -17.54
C ILE A 175 2.76 -11.32 -17.63
N LEU A 176 3.34 -11.70 -16.51
CA LEU A 176 4.66 -12.29 -16.44
C LEU A 176 4.53 -13.81 -16.36
N HIS A 177 5.14 -14.50 -17.31
CA HIS A 177 5.25 -15.95 -17.30
C HIS A 177 6.47 -16.40 -16.49
N TYR A 178 6.42 -17.62 -15.96
CA TYR A 178 7.52 -18.15 -15.14
C TYR A 178 8.82 -18.40 -15.93
N ASP A 179 8.77 -18.41 -17.27
CA ASP A 179 9.96 -18.44 -18.13
C ASP A 179 10.60 -17.06 -18.31
N GLY A 180 10.01 -16.01 -17.73
CA GLY A 180 10.47 -14.63 -17.80
C GLY A 180 9.96 -13.85 -19.01
N SER A 181 9.11 -14.44 -19.85
CA SER A 181 8.43 -13.70 -20.91
C SER A 181 7.31 -12.82 -20.34
N VAL A 182 7.13 -11.65 -20.92
CA VAL A 182 6.05 -10.71 -20.57
C VAL A 182 5.10 -10.59 -21.76
N ASP A 183 3.82 -10.85 -21.53
CA ASP A 183 2.79 -10.68 -22.56
C ASP A 183 2.53 -9.18 -22.83
N LYS A 184 1.67 -8.89 -23.81
CA LYS A 184 1.18 -7.53 -24.04
C LYS A 184 0.48 -6.96 -22.80
N PHE A 185 0.37 -5.64 -22.78
CA PHE A 185 -0.35 -4.93 -21.73
C PHE A 185 -1.84 -4.84 -22.04
N TYR A 186 -2.64 -5.02 -20.99
CA TYR A 186 -4.10 -5.03 -20.99
C TYR A 186 -4.63 -3.83 -20.19
N SER A 187 -5.92 -3.52 -20.35
CA SER A 187 -6.63 -2.53 -19.54
C SER A 187 -7.66 -3.22 -18.66
N THR A 188 -7.58 -3.03 -17.36
CA THR A 188 -8.62 -3.39 -16.40
C THR A 188 -9.73 -2.35 -16.42
N LYS A 189 -10.97 -2.80 -16.20
CA LYS A 189 -12.09 -1.90 -15.92
C LYS A 189 -11.90 -1.33 -14.52
N GLY A 190 -11.88 0.00 -14.40
CA GLY A 190 -11.57 0.71 -13.15
C GLY A 190 -10.26 1.48 -13.19
N HIS A 191 -9.35 1.15 -14.11
CA HIS A 191 -8.06 1.83 -14.29
C HIS A 191 -7.28 1.87 -12.96
N ALA A 192 -6.74 3.03 -12.57
CA ALA A 192 -6.06 3.21 -11.29
C ALA A 192 -6.90 2.85 -10.05
N ARG A 193 -8.23 2.79 -10.16
CA ARG A 193 -9.15 2.43 -9.05
C ARG A 193 -9.24 0.93 -8.82
N SER A 194 -8.68 0.10 -9.69
CA SER A 194 -8.66 -1.37 -9.61
C SER A 194 -7.25 -1.95 -9.72
N ALA A 195 -6.23 -1.11 -9.91
CA ALA A 195 -4.86 -1.56 -10.20
C ALA A 195 -3.96 -1.66 -8.95
N GLY A 196 -4.50 -1.77 -7.74
CA GLY A 196 -3.72 -1.82 -6.50
C GLY A 196 -3.45 -3.24 -6.00
N TRP A 197 -4.46 -4.10 -5.96
CA TRP A 197 -4.33 -5.49 -5.55
C TRP A 197 -5.32 -6.36 -6.32
N MET A 198 -5.03 -7.66 -6.36
CA MET A 198 -5.90 -8.68 -6.92
C MET A 198 -5.83 -9.92 -6.03
N GLN A 199 -6.98 -10.54 -5.79
CA GLN A 199 -7.11 -11.78 -5.00
C GLN A 199 -8.21 -12.66 -5.57
N GLU A 200 -8.19 -13.95 -5.24
CA GLU A 200 -9.35 -14.82 -5.46
C GLU A 200 -10.49 -14.41 -4.53
N ILE A 201 -11.72 -14.48 -5.03
CA ILE A 201 -12.91 -14.37 -4.20
C ILE A 201 -13.19 -15.76 -3.62
N PRO A 202 -13.32 -15.91 -2.29
CA PRO A 202 -13.69 -17.19 -1.69
C PRO A 202 -14.96 -17.75 -2.31
N PHE A 203 -14.97 -19.06 -2.57
CA PHE A 203 -16.04 -19.73 -3.35
C PHE A 203 -17.45 -19.36 -2.89
N VAL A 204 -17.68 -19.25 -1.57
CA VAL A 204 -18.98 -18.90 -0.97
C VAL A 204 -19.48 -17.50 -1.37
N TRP A 205 -18.60 -16.59 -1.75
CA TRP A 205 -18.91 -15.21 -2.14
C TRP A 205 -18.92 -14.97 -3.64
N GLN A 206 -18.38 -15.89 -4.44
CA GLN A 206 -18.24 -15.68 -5.89
C GLN A 206 -19.58 -15.40 -6.59
N GLN A 207 -20.62 -16.15 -6.23
CA GLN A 207 -21.96 -15.96 -6.80
C GLN A 207 -22.56 -14.59 -6.43
N SER A 208 -22.47 -14.21 -5.15
CA SER A 208 -23.06 -12.95 -4.65
C SER A 208 -22.32 -11.72 -5.16
N LEU A 209 -20.98 -11.79 -5.27
CA LEU A 209 -20.15 -10.69 -5.78
C LEU A 209 -20.15 -10.64 -7.32
N GLY A 210 -20.47 -11.75 -7.98
CA GLY A 210 -20.55 -11.84 -9.44
C GLY A 210 -19.18 -11.91 -10.11
N GLY A 211 -18.25 -12.65 -9.52
CA GLY A 211 -16.89 -12.80 -10.05
C GLY A 211 -16.08 -13.85 -9.31
N THR A 212 -14.97 -14.27 -9.92
CA THR A 212 -14.01 -15.23 -9.35
C THR A 212 -12.83 -14.54 -8.69
N HIS A 213 -12.56 -13.29 -9.06
CA HIS A 213 -11.46 -12.50 -8.53
C HIS A 213 -11.95 -11.13 -8.11
N LEU A 214 -11.32 -10.58 -7.08
CA LEU A 214 -11.48 -9.20 -6.70
C LEU A 214 -10.30 -8.39 -7.21
N LEU A 215 -10.58 -7.14 -7.53
CA LEU A 215 -9.57 -6.11 -7.71
C LEU A 215 -9.88 -4.96 -6.77
N GLY A 216 -8.86 -4.23 -6.37
CA GLY A 216 -9.06 -3.00 -5.62
C GLY A 216 -7.85 -2.11 -5.71
N SER A 217 -8.00 -0.91 -5.19
CA SER A 217 -6.96 0.09 -5.11
C SER A 217 -7.32 1.12 -4.05
N SER A 218 -6.39 2.03 -3.82
CA SER A 218 -6.60 3.21 -3.01
C SER A 218 -5.75 4.34 -3.55
N LYS A 219 -5.71 5.45 -2.82
CA LYS A 219 -4.88 6.60 -3.13
C LYS A 219 -3.43 6.34 -2.73
N ASN A 220 -2.71 5.60 -3.57
CA ASN A 220 -1.32 5.23 -3.32
C ASN A 220 -0.30 6.10 -4.06
N THR A 221 -0.72 6.82 -5.10
CA THR A 221 0.12 7.71 -5.92
C THR A 221 -0.51 9.11 -6.05
N PRO A 222 0.23 10.12 -6.55
CA PRO A 222 -0.30 11.46 -6.76
C PRO A 222 -1.49 11.52 -7.73
N ILE A 223 -2.19 12.66 -7.73
CA ILE A 223 -3.34 12.99 -8.61
C ILE A 223 -4.65 12.30 -8.18
N ASN A 224 -5.23 12.81 -7.10
CA ASN A 224 -6.36 12.21 -6.39
C ASN A 224 -7.59 11.89 -7.27
N HIS A 225 -7.87 12.69 -8.30
CA HIS A 225 -9.04 12.47 -9.17
C HIS A 225 -9.00 11.14 -9.95
N ARG A 226 -7.82 10.50 -10.07
CA ARG A 226 -7.66 9.19 -10.71
C ARG A 226 -7.97 8.02 -9.79
N HIS A 227 -7.88 8.24 -8.48
CA HIS A 227 -7.89 7.20 -7.46
C HIS A 227 -9.26 7.04 -6.80
N SER A 228 -9.35 5.97 -6.01
CA SER A 228 -10.40 5.83 -5.00
C SER A 228 -9.98 6.58 -3.73
N ILE A 229 -10.85 7.44 -3.20
CA ILE A 229 -10.64 8.20 -1.94
C ILE A 229 -11.15 7.37 -0.76
N GLY A 230 -10.57 6.19 -0.63
CA GLY A 230 -10.96 5.08 0.22
C GLY A 230 -10.56 3.76 -0.45
N PRO A 231 -10.56 2.61 0.26
CA PRO A 231 -10.39 1.31 -0.38
C PRO A 231 -11.51 1.08 -1.40
N SER A 232 -11.18 0.60 -2.59
CA SER A 232 -12.18 0.14 -3.56
C SER A 232 -12.32 -1.38 -3.56
N LEU A 233 -13.42 -1.86 -4.12
CA LEU A 233 -13.67 -3.27 -4.40
C LEU A 233 -14.37 -3.39 -5.75
N TYR A 234 -13.79 -4.20 -6.63
CA TYR A 234 -14.35 -4.63 -7.90
C TYR A 234 -14.42 -6.16 -7.91
N ALA A 235 -15.51 -6.72 -8.43
CA ALA A 235 -15.58 -8.14 -8.76
C ALA A 235 -15.36 -8.33 -10.26
N MET A 236 -14.53 -9.30 -10.62
CA MET A 236 -14.21 -9.64 -11.99
C MET A 236 -14.53 -11.11 -12.24
N ASP A 237 -15.25 -11.35 -13.33
CA ASP A 237 -15.48 -12.69 -13.86
C ASP A 237 -14.59 -12.92 -15.10
N GLY A 238 -14.10 -14.16 -15.23
CA GLY A 238 -13.20 -14.57 -16.30
C GLY A 238 -11.74 -14.13 -16.16
N SER A 239 -10.97 -14.29 -17.24
CA SER A 239 -9.55 -13.99 -17.25
C SER A 239 -9.30 -12.47 -17.35
N PRO A 240 -8.32 -11.91 -16.60
CA PRO A 240 -8.00 -10.47 -16.61
C PRO A 240 -7.57 -9.93 -17.98
N THR A 241 -7.29 -10.83 -18.92
CA THR A 241 -6.70 -10.60 -20.24
C THR A 241 -7.74 -10.39 -21.34
N GLY A 242 -9.04 -10.49 -21.01
CA GLY A 242 -10.15 -10.21 -21.90
C GLY A 242 -10.80 -8.85 -21.63
N ALA A 243 -11.90 -8.53 -22.33
CA ALA A 243 -12.82 -7.47 -21.93
C ALA A 243 -13.57 -7.83 -20.64
N ALA A 244 -12.88 -8.40 -19.64
CA ALA A 244 -13.43 -8.79 -18.38
C ALA A 244 -14.07 -7.56 -17.74
N THR A 245 -15.37 -7.67 -17.48
CA THR A 245 -16.15 -6.62 -16.86
C THR A 245 -15.89 -6.66 -15.38
N ALA A 246 -14.88 -5.92 -14.91
CA ALA A 246 -14.77 -5.65 -13.48
C ALA A 246 -15.93 -4.74 -13.08
N LYS A 247 -16.84 -5.26 -12.25
CA LYS A 247 -18.00 -4.55 -11.71
C LYS A 247 -17.58 -3.83 -10.42
N PRO A 248 -17.71 -2.50 -10.32
CA PRO A 248 -17.48 -1.82 -9.04
C PRO A 248 -18.56 -2.23 -8.03
N LEU A 249 -18.13 -2.62 -6.84
CA LEU A 249 -18.99 -2.92 -5.69
C LEU A 249 -18.83 -1.87 -4.58
N MET A 250 -17.61 -1.35 -4.41
CA MET A 250 -17.30 -0.26 -3.48
C MET A 250 -16.29 0.69 -4.13
N LEU A 251 -16.61 1.98 -4.16
CA LEU A 251 -15.75 2.99 -4.76
C LEU A 251 -16.03 4.38 -4.20
N PHE A 252 -14.96 5.12 -3.88
CA PHE A 252 -15.05 6.47 -3.33
C PHE A 252 -14.37 7.47 -4.26
N SER A 253 -15.01 8.61 -4.55
CA SER A 253 -14.46 9.66 -5.42
C SER A 253 -14.13 10.92 -4.61
N LEU A 254 -13.66 12.00 -5.27
CA LEU A 254 -13.50 13.29 -4.59
C LEU A 254 -14.85 13.92 -4.23
N GLU A 255 -15.89 13.63 -5.01
CA GLU A 255 -17.27 14.06 -4.75
C GLU A 255 -17.93 13.23 -3.64
N ASN A 256 -17.58 11.94 -3.55
CA ASN A 256 -18.07 11.02 -2.51
C ASN A 256 -16.89 10.28 -1.83
N PRO A 257 -16.09 10.97 -1.00
CA PRO A 257 -14.96 10.35 -0.31
C PRO A 257 -15.45 9.49 0.86
N MET A 258 -14.63 8.50 1.28
CA MET A 258 -14.97 7.66 2.44
C MET A 258 -14.92 8.43 3.76
N GLY A 259 -13.98 9.37 3.89
CA GLY A 259 -13.82 10.25 5.06
C GLY A 259 -13.70 11.72 4.67
N SER A 260 -13.44 12.58 5.66
CA SER A 260 -13.25 14.00 5.47
C SER A 260 -11.96 14.28 4.70
N TYR A 261 -12.13 15.05 3.63
CA TYR A 261 -11.04 15.55 2.80
C TYR A 261 -10.80 17.04 3.05
N ASP A 262 -11.14 17.51 4.25
CA ASP A 262 -10.77 18.85 4.71
C ASP A 262 -9.31 18.87 5.16
N ARG A 263 -8.57 19.86 4.69
CA ARG A 263 -7.09 19.89 4.67
C ARG A 263 -6.48 20.64 5.85
N GLN A 264 -7.30 21.10 6.79
CA GLN A 264 -6.87 21.98 7.90
C GLN A 264 -7.27 21.49 9.29
N GLU A 265 -7.93 20.33 9.41
CA GLU A 265 -8.33 19.75 10.69
C GLU A 265 -7.44 18.56 11.08
N VAL A 266 -7.50 18.18 12.37
CA VAL A 266 -7.00 16.88 12.84
C VAL A 266 -7.58 15.81 11.89
N GLY A 267 -6.72 14.94 11.36
CA GLY A 267 -7.08 14.06 10.26
C GLY A 267 -8.28 13.18 10.58
N ASP A 268 -9.13 12.92 9.57
CA ASP A 268 -10.26 12.01 9.71
C ASP A 268 -9.75 10.62 10.13
N PRO A 269 -10.31 10.03 11.22
CA PRO A 269 -9.88 8.73 11.69
C PRO A 269 -10.31 7.59 10.78
N VAL A 270 -11.37 7.76 9.97
CA VAL A 270 -11.81 6.78 8.98
C VAL A 270 -10.86 6.81 7.79
N PHE A 271 -10.74 7.91 7.07
CA PHE A 271 -9.88 7.97 5.88
C PHE A 271 -9.56 9.40 5.49
N ASN A 272 -8.29 9.70 5.28
CA ASN A 272 -7.81 11.05 5.01
C ASN A 272 -6.74 11.06 3.90
N GLU A 273 -6.17 12.24 3.64
CA GLU A 273 -5.19 12.47 2.59
C GLU A 273 -3.88 11.65 2.77
N LEU A 274 -3.56 11.18 3.97
CA LEU A 274 -2.38 10.36 4.24
C LEU A 274 -2.69 8.86 4.29
N SER A 275 -3.97 8.48 4.22
CA SER A 275 -4.39 7.08 4.17
C SER A 275 -3.97 6.41 2.86
N ARG A 276 -3.40 5.21 2.98
CA ARG A 276 -2.99 4.34 1.87
C ARG A 276 -3.37 2.90 2.19
N VAL A 277 -3.69 2.11 1.18
CA VAL A 277 -4.05 0.69 1.34
C VAL A 277 -3.12 -0.14 0.46
N TRP A 278 -2.50 -1.17 1.06
CA TRP A 278 -1.58 -2.06 0.37
C TRP A 278 -2.30 -3.27 -0.23
N THR A 279 -3.28 -3.81 0.48
CA THR A 279 -4.09 -4.95 0.00
C THR A 279 -5.50 -4.88 0.58
N GLY A 280 -6.44 -5.46 -0.16
CA GLY A 280 -7.77 -5.81 0.30
C GLY A 280 -8.04 -7.29 0.02
N PHE A 281 -8.63 -8.01 0.97
CA PHE A 281 -8.93 -9.43 0.84
C PHE A 281 -10.22 -9.78 1.58
N ILE A 282 -10.79 -10.94 1.26
CA ILE A 282 -11.99 -11.44 1.94
C ILE A 282 -11.59 -12.51 2.95
N TRP A 283 -12.08 -12.38 4.18
CA TRP A 283 -11.98 -13.42 5.21
C TRP A 283 -13.29 -13.55 5.97
N GLY A 284 -13.88 -14.76 5.95
CA GLY A 284 -15.25 -14.96 6.45
C GLY A 284 -16.23 -14.07 5.69
N ASP A 285 -16.96 -13.23 6.42
CA ASP A 285 -17.95 -12.28 5.87
C ASP A 285 -17.39 -10.88 5.61
N ASP A 286 -16.09 -10.67 5.83
CA ASP A 286 -15.50 -9.35 5.81
C ASP A 286 -14.63 -9.13 4.58
N TYR A 287 -14.71 -7.92 4.05
CA TYR A 287 -13.65 -7.35 3.23
C TYR A 287 -12.72 -6.54 4.12
N ILE A 288 -11.47 -6.99 4.24
CA ILE A 288 -10.45 -6.43 5.14
C ILE A 288 -9.40 -5.74 4.28
N CYS A 289 -9.08 -4.49 4.62
CA CYS A 289 -8.05 -3.69 3.98
C CYS A 289 -6.93 -3.39 4.97
N ILE A 290 -5.68 -3.63 4.57
CA ILE A 290 -4.48 -3.34 5.36
C ILE A 290 -3.71 -2.20 4.70
N GLY A 291 -3.27 -1.25 5.51
CA GLY A 291 -2.58 -0.08 5.01
C GLY A 291 -1.92 0.74 6.08
N ARG A 292 -1.92 2.05 5.86
CA ARG A 292 -1.43 3.04 6.82
C ARG A 292 -2.27 4.30 6.76
N THR A 293 -2.21 5.08 7.81
CA THR A 293 -2.73 6.45 7.85
C THR A 293 -1.77 7.36 8.61
N GLY A 294 -2.03 8.66 8.63
CA GLY A 294 -1.25 9.61 9.41
C GLY A 294 -2.00 10.90 9.64
N GLY A 295 -1.40 11.81 10.41
CA GLY A 295 -2.01 13.11 10.72
C GLY A 295 -3.20 13.02 11.67
N LEU A 296 -3.40 11.87 12.35
CA LEU A 296 -4.55 11.64 13.22
C LEU A 296 -4.48 12.44 14.52
N LYS A 297 -3.28 12.84 14.95
CA LYS A 297 -3.07 13.59 16.19
C LYS A 297 -2.56 15.00 15.92
N SER A 298 -1.61 15.12 15.00
CA SER A 298 -0.94 16.37 14.66
C SER A 298 -1.66 17.17 13.58
N GLY A 299 -2.53 16.55 12.79
CA GLY A 299 -3.14 17.14 11.60
C GLY A 299 -2.28 16.97 10.35
N ILE A 300 -2.82 17.44 9.22
CA ILE A 300 -2.23 17.26 7.88
C ILE A 300 -1.93 18.63 7.28
N ALA A 301 -0.80 18.76 6.60
CA ALA A 301 -0.46 19.97 5.86
C ALA A 301 0.22 19.65 4.53
N TYR A 302 0.16 20.59 3.59
CA TYR A 302 0.73 20.43 2.25
C TYR A 302 2.11 21.08 2.16
N LYS A 303 3.07 20.34 1.61
CA LYS A 303 4.45 20.76 1.37
C LYS A 303 5.19 21.25 2.63
N VAL A 304 5.01 20.56 3.75
CA VAL A 304 5.76 20.85 4.98
C VAL A 304 7.13 20.18 4.97
N ARG A 305 7.23 18.93 4.52
CA ARG A 305 8.50 18.18 4.46
C ARG A 305 8.83 17.61 3.08
N GLY A 306 7.90 17.68 2.12
CA GLY A 306 8.13 17.17 0.77
C GLY A 306 7.26 17.81 -0.31
N SER A 307 7.04 17.07 -1.40
CA SER A 307 6.28 17.51 -2.58
C SER A 307 4.77 17.22 -2.48
N GLY A 308 4.27 16.77 -1.33
CA GLY A 308 2.89 16.32 -1.13
C GLY A 308 2.33 16.72 0.23
N PHE A 309 1.30 16.00 0.65
CA PHE A 309 0.76 16.12 2.00
C PHE A 309 1.59 15.32 2.98
N ASP A 310 1.76 15.88 4.17
CA ASP A 310 2.51 15.31 5.28
C ASP A 310 1.72 15.48 6.57
N ALA A 311 1.88 14.54 7.51
CA ALA A 311 1.48 14.78 8.88
C ALA A 311 2.31 15.94 9.45
N LEU A 312 1.73 16.75 10.34
CA LEU A 312 2.46 17.87 10.94
C LEU A 312 3.59 17.39 11.86
N GLU A 313 3.47 16.23 12.48
CA GLU A 313 4.54 15.54 13.21
C GLU A 313 5.03 14.31 12.42
N ALA A 314 6.34 14.02 12.48
CA ALA A 314 6.96 13.00 11.61
C ALA A 314 6.65 11.56 12.03
N ASP A 315 6.28 11.38 13.29
CA ASP A 315 5.91 10.11 13.94
C ASP A 315 4.39 9.88 13.99
N ASP A 316 3.58 10.82 13.51
CA ASP A 316 2.12 10.69 13.45
C ASP A 316 1.68 9.89 12.21
N TYR A 317 2.21 8.66 12.10
CA TYR A 317 1.88 7.66 11.08
C TYR A 317 1.70 6.29 11.72
N TYR A 318 0.66 5.59 11.30
CA TYR A 318 0.23 4.33 11.91
C TYR A 318 0.00 3.28 10.83
N ASN A 319 0.36 2.04 11.13
CA ASN A 319 -0.25 0.91 10.44
C ASN A 319 -1.74 0.94 10.73
N TYR A 320 -2.56 0.67 9.73
CA TYR A 320 -4.00 0.88 9.85
C TYR A 320 -4.78 -0.18 9.11
N TYR A 321 -6.01 -0.42 9.53
CA TYR A 321 -6.92 -1.35 8.88
C TYR A 321 -8.34 -0.80 8.76
N TRP A 322 -9.08 -1.38 7.83
CA TRP A 322 -10.51 -1.12 7.62
C TRP A 322 -11.24 -2.43 7.35
N ARG A 323 -12.32 -2.71 8.09
CA ARG A 323 -13.16 -3.90 7.93
C ARG A 323 -14.56 -3.50 7.50
N PHE A 324 -15.00 -4.07 6.39
CA PHE A 324 -16.34 -3.88 5.84
C PHE A 324 -17.06 -5.21 5.87
N ARG A 325 -18.35 -5.20 6.18
CA ARG A 325 -19.19 -6.38 6.03
C ARG A 325 -19.53 -6.51 4.54
N LEU A 326 -19.31 -7.69 3.95
CA LEU A 326 -19.65 -7.93 2.55
C LEU A 326 -21.13 -7.73 2.26
N GLN A 327 -21.99 -8.11 3.20
CA GLN A 327 -23.42 -7.88 3.09
C GLN A 327 -23.77 -6.39 3.04
N ASP A 328 -23.14 -5.56 3.87
CA ASP A 328 -23.35 -4.10 3.83
C ASP A 328 -22.89 -3.48 2.50
N ILE A 329 -21.83 -4.04 1.88
CA ILE A 329 -21.40 -3.63 0.53
C ILE A 329 -22.45 -4.01 -0.52
N LEU A 330 -23.04 -5.21 -0.42
CA LEU A 330 -24.04 -5.71 -1.37
C LEU A 330 -25.39 -4.99 -1.24
N ASP A 331 -25.76 -4.61 -0.02
CA ASP A 331 -27.03 -3.96 0.29
C ASP A 331 -26.98 -2.43 0.15
N ALA A 332 -25.79 -1.87 -0.05
CA ALA A 332 -25.58 -0.43 -0.18
C ALA A 332 -26.37 0.15 -1.38
N PRO A 333 -27.17 1.23 -1.18
CA PRO A 333 -27.91 1.86 -2.27
C PRO A 333 -27.00 2.43 -3.37
N ASN A 334 -25.82 2.91 -3.00
CA ASN A 334 -24.79 3.40 -3.92
C ASN A 334 -23.43 2.77 -3.59
N ILE A 335 -22.58 2.64 -4.60
CA ILE A 335 -21.21 2.06 -4.43
C ILE A 335 -20.28 2.89 -3.54
N PHE A 336 -20.65 4.13 -3.20
CA PHE A 336 -19.90 5.01 -2.29
C PHE A 336 -20.54 5.11 -0.90
N ASP A 337 -21.62 4.37 -0.64
CA ASP A 337 -22.27 4.30 0.68
C ASP A 337 -21.64 3.31 1.66
N PRO A 338 -20.96 2.20 1.25
CA PRO A 338 -20.35 1.29 2.21
C PRO A 338 -19.41 2.04 3.17
N ARG A 339 -19.43 1.64 4.45
CA ARG A 339 -18.53 2.17 5.48
C ARG A 339 -17.92 1.02 6.26
N PRO A 340 -16.67 1.18 6.74
CA PRO A 340 -16.10 0.17 7.61
C PRO A 340 -16.88 0.16 8.92
N TYR A 341 -17.25 -1.03 9.40
CA TYR A 341 -17.86 -1.18 10.72
C TYR A 341 -16.81 -1.19 11.83
N GLU A 342 -15.55 -1.45 11.47
CA GLU A 342 -14.40 -1.41 12.36
C GLU A 342 -13.17 -0.94 11.57
N TYR A 343 -12.39 -0.05 12.16
CA TYR A 343 -11.14 0.47 11.60
C TYR A 343 -10.28 0.98 12.76
N GLY A 344 -8.97 0.95 12.60
CA GLY A 344 -8.07 1.31 13.69
C GLY A 344 -6.60 1.11 13.39
N GLU A 345 -5.79 1.49 14.36
CA GLU A 345 -4.35 1.27 14.33
C GLU A 345 -4.05 -0.23 14.47
N LEU A 346 -3.03 -0.71 13.74
CA LEU A 346 -2.39 -1.99 13.99
C LEU A 346 -1.14 -1.73 14.81
N GLU A 347 -1.14 -2.13 16.07
CA GLU A 347 0.02 -2.08 16.94
C GLU A 347 1.02 -3.13 16.45
N LEU A 348 2.09 -2.67 15.80
CA LEU A 348 3.18 -3.50 15.28
C LEU A 348 4.49 -2.76 15.52
N GLY A 349 5.54 -3.47 15.89
CA GLY A 349 6.89 -2.90 16.10
C GLY A 349 7.59 -2.38 14.83
N PHE A 350 6.91 -2.32 13.69
CA PHE A 350 7.46 -1.90 12.41
C PHE A 350 6.40 -1.24 11.51
N GLY A 351 6.85 -0.41 10.56
CA GLY A 351 5.97 0.20 9.57
C GLY A 351 5.72 -0.69 8.35
N VAL A 352 4.46 -1.04 8.09
CA VAL A 352 4.05 -1.83 6.92
C VAL A 352 4.18 -1.01 5.65
N ARG A 353 4.84 -1.62 4.66
CA ARG A 353 5.14 -1.04 3.34
C ARG A 353 4.53 -1.84 2.19
N GLY A 354 3.97 -3.01 2.46
CA GLY A 354 3.27 -3.86 1.52
C GLY A 354 2.53 -4.97 2.28
N ALA A 355 1.52 -5.57 1.67
CA ALA A 355 0.80 -6.69 2.27
C ALA A 355 0.24 -7.61 1.19
N TYR A 356 0.10 -8.90 1.51
CA TYR A 356 -0.52 -9.91 0.65
C TYR A 356 -1.22 -10.95 1.52
N PHE A 357 -2.42 -11.37 1.14
CA PHE A 357 -3.14 -12.45 1.83
C PHE A 357 -3.16 -13.68 0.95
N ASP A 358 -2.67 -14.80 1.48
CA ASP A 358 -2.81 -16.12 0.87
C ASP A 358 -4.02 -16.82 1.51
N ASP A 359 -5.13 -16.82 0.79
CA ASP A 359 -6.40 -17.38 1.24
C ASP A 359 -6.39 -18.91 1.35
N ARG A 360 -5.55 -19.58 0.57
CA ARG A 360 -5.40 -21.05 0.58
C ARG A 360 -4.80 -21.54 1.90
N GLU A 361 -3.83 -20.79 2.40
CA GLU A 361 -3.13 -21.09 3.66
C GLU A 361 -3.70 -20.31 4.85
N GLY A 362 -4.53 -19.29 4.59
CA GLY A 362 -5.03 -18.35 5.58
C GLY A 362 -3.92 -17.54 6.22
N ILE A 363 -2.95 -17.06 5.42
CA ILE A 363 -1.78 -16.33 5.92
C ILE A 363 -1.76 -14.91 5.37
N LEU A 364 -1.73 -13.93 6.27
CA LEU A 364 -1.41 -12.54 5.96
C LEU A 364 0.11 -12.34 6.02
N TYR A 365 0.68 -11.91 4.90
CA TYR A 365 2.06 -11.49 4.81
C TYR A 365 2.15 -9.97 4.85
N LEU A 366 3.04 -9.42 5.67
CA LEU A 366 3.33 -8.00 5.76
C LEU A 366 4.79 -7.74 5.40
N CYS A 367 5.07 -6.74 4.58
CA CYS A 367 6.41 -6.35 4.18
C CYS A 367 6.84 -5.07 4.89
N SER A 368 8.06 -5.01 5.40
CA SER A 368 8.71 -3.81 5.92
C SER A 368 10.13 -3.67 5.35
N TYR A 369 10.52 -2.45 4.95
CA TYR A 369 11.88 -2.16 4.51
C TYR A 369 12.74 -1.74 5.70
N MET A 370 13.12 -2.71 6.52
CA MET A 370 13.81 -2.47 7.80
C MET A 370 15.13 -3.23 7.97
N ASP A 371 15.42 -4.22 7.14
CA ASP A 371 16.66 -5.00 7.27
C ASP A 371 17.87 -4.20 6.75
N THR A 372 18.66 -3.70 7.69
CA THR A 372 19.91 -2.96 7.44
C THR A 372 21.14 -3.85 7.42
N SER A 373 21.03 -5.14 7.78
CA SER A 373 22.18 -6.00 8.02
C SER A 373 22.84 -6.53 6.75
N GLN A 374 22.22 -6.34 5.58
CA GLN A 374 22.75 -6.79 4.28
C GLN A 374 23.78 -5.83 3.64
N GLY A 375 24.07 -4.68 4.26
CA GLY A 375 25.12 -3.75 3.80
C GLY A 375 24.85 -3.04 2.47
N GLY A 376 23.62 -3.11 1.94
CA GLY A 376 23.21 -2.41 0.72
C GLY A 376 22.97 -0.91 0.92
N PRO A 377 22.84 -0.13 -0.17
CA PRO A 377 22.56 1.31 -0.09
C PRO A 377 21.18 1.63 0.50
N GLU A 378 20.29 0.64 0.55
CA GLU A 378 18.91 0.76 1.01
C GLU A 378 18.57 -0.39 1.97
N LYS A 379 17.57 -0.15 2.82
CA LYS A 379 17.02 -1.18 3.71
C LYS A 379 16.32 -2.26 2.88
N SER A 380 16.62 -3.51 3.20
CA SER A 380 16.08 -4.69 2.53
C SER A 380 14.71 -5.06 3.10
N PRO A 381 13.82 -5.71 2.32
CA PRO A 381 12.53 -6.12 2.79
C PRO A 381 12.64 -7.32 3.73
N ALA A 382 11.85 -7.25 4.80
CA ALA A 382 11.52 -8.33 5.70
C ALA A 382 10.03 -8.65 5.54
N ILE A 383 9.69 -9.94 5.44
CA ILE A 383 8.33 -10.43 5.30
C ILE A 383 7.93 -11.11 6.61
N PHE A 384 6.86 -10.62 7.22
CA PHE A 384 6.28 -11.13 8.45
C PHE A 384 5.02 -11.93 8.11
N ALA A 385 4.82 -13.09 8.71
CA ALA A 385 3.67 -13.95 8.42
C ALA A 385 2.75 -14.13 9.63
N TYR A 386 1.45 -14.00 9.40
CA TYR A 386 0.40 -14.11 10.42
C TYR A 386 -0.68 -15.06 9.93
N ARG A 387 -0.88 -16.18 10.63
CA ARG A 387 -1.90 -17.18 10.27
C ARG A 387 -3.24 -16.84 10.91
N PHE A 388 -4.24 -16.62 10.09
CA PHE A 388 -5.60 -16.37 10.54
C PHE A 388 -6.24 -17.67 11.06
N PRO A 389 -7.09 -17.58 12.10
CA PRO A 389 -7.83 -18.74 12.57
C PRO A 389 -8.83 -19.16 11.50
N LYS A 390 -8.85 -20.45 11.12
CA LYS A 390 -9.73 -20.99 10.06
C LYS A 390 -11.13 -20.34 10.11
N ALA A 391 -11.53 -19.76 8.98
CA ALA A 391 -12.84 -19.13 8.79
C ALA A 391 -14.00 -20.10 8.99
#